data_AF-A0A7W0ZQ31-F1
#
_entry.id   AF-A0A7W0ZQ31-F1
#
_cell.length_a   1.000
_cell.length_b   1.000
_cell.length_c   1.000
_cell.angle_alpha   90.00
_cell.angle_beta   90.00
_cell.angle_gamma   90.00
#
_symmetry.space_group_name_H-M   'P 1'
#
loop_
_entity.id
_entity.type
_entity.pdbx_description
1 polymer ?
#
loop_
_entity_poly.entity_id
_entity_poly.type
_entity_poly.pdbx_seq_one_letter_code
_entity_poly.pdbx_strand_id
1 'polypeptide(L)'
;MRTLVARAAFLILSLAPAFNAGSSGFVAAQGADPEQVFVYGINAAIPDNYIGTFAPPAAGSLYLLADLTSVVSPRRTEIAFWPITNEYRPNWSALNELVPGVLEVSQNGTVVSEIEATDYTIHFEQNDGVTTAEIFLGAEALAAHERFEARQAAFQQATDAYFQAERAWQEAAAEAAERRRAGETVAAPQAPLRPDPIGIFSNGLNKGMPIDLDPGRYAIRLRGADGTIVPGSERDLTVFAPRRGGVGYSVVPETRWTTPDESPAPNDVIYGEADSALYLEPRISREYPARAWALLQNPQRAAADAGDWEWVNGERLIDARLEVVIGNQVVAEHALTPYQVDQLPGSQLGYDVVEFDADAADAPAAPDFAAYPIRLDAPGEQYDIRLVSDRGEILDGSTRQVRVPANPPISRLFVISVVPLLVGAIAITRRQRRVKLSRPDAG
;
A
#
# COMPACT_ATOMS: atom_id res chain seq x y z
N MET A 1 -40.47 -37.90 45.10
CA MET A 1 -40.53 -36.72 45.98
C MET A 1 -39.85 -35.56 45.25
N ARG A 2 -40.63 -34.51 44.89
CA ARG A 2 -40.26 -33.08 44.79
C ARG A 2 -39.00 -32.70 43.97
N THR A 3 -39.16 -32.19 42.73
CA THR A 3 -39.27 -30.76 42.25
C THR A 3 -37.94 -30.26 41.65
N LEU A 4 -37.85 -29.98 40.33
CA LEU A 4 -38.04 -28.68 39.62
C LEU A 4 -36.93 -27.65 39.99
N VAL A 5 -36.16 -27.01 39.08
CA VAL A 5 -36.53 -26.05 38.01
C VAL A 5 -35.30 -25.67 37.12
N ALA A 6 -35.54 -25.41 35.82
CA ALA A 6 -34.83 -24.51 34.85
C ALA A 6 -33.44 -24.91 34.27
N ARG A 7 -33.09 -24.67 32.99
CA ARG A 7 -33.61 -23.72 31.98
C ARG A 7 -33.13 -24.07 30.54
N ALA A 8 -33.98 -23.73 29.57
CA ALA A 8 -33.72 -23.33 28.18
C ALA A 8 -33.19 -24.35 27.16
N ALA A 9 -34.15 -24.88 26.38
CA ALA A 9 -33.94 -25.45 25.05
C ALA A 9 -34.20 -24.37 23.98
N PHE A 10 -33.34 -24.28 22.96
CA PHE A 10 -33.69 -23.65 21.69
C PHE A 10 -33.83 -24.76 20.64
N LEU A 11 -35.03 -24.82 20.07
CA LEU A 11 -35.53 -25.89 19.23
C LEU A 11 -35.29 -25.51 17.76
N ILE A 12 -34.59 -26.38 17.04
CA ILE A 12 -34.55 -26.40 15.58
C ILE A 12 -35.93 -26.89 15.11
N LEU A 13 -36.63 -26.10 14.31
CA LEU A 13 -37.80 -26.58 13.59
C LEU A 13 -37.65 -26.29 12.09
N SER A 14 -37.27 -27.35 11.39
CA SER A 14 -37.44 -27.53 9.95
C SER A 14 -38.91 -27.73 9.62
N LEU A 15 -39.44 -26.94 8.68
CA LEU A 15 -40.65 -27.24 7.92
C LEU A 15 -40.53 -26.56 6.54
N ALA A 16 -40.49 -27.38 5.49
CA ALA A 16 -40.79 -27.01 4.11
C ALA A 16 -42.15 -27.64 3.74
N PRO A 17 -42.79 -27.35 2.59
CA PRO A 17 -42.76 -26.17 1.70
C PRO A 17 -44.19 -25.63 1.41
N ALA A 18 -44.32 -24.46 0.79
CA ALA A 18 -45.52 -24.11 0.03
C ALA A 18 -45.13 -23.32 -1.23
N PHE A 19 -45.32 -23.95 -2.38
CA PHE A 19 -45.37 -23.32 -3.69
C PHE A 19 -46.42 -22.20 -3.66
N ASN A 20 -45.98 -20.95 -3.88
CA ASN A 20 -46.84 -19.92 -4.44
C ASN A 20 -46.04 -19.18 -5.51
N ALA A 21 -46.48 -19.36 -6.75
CA ALA A 21 -46.00 -18.61 -7.90
C ALA A 21 -46.36 -17.13 -7.69
N GLY A 22 -45.35 -16.31 -7.48
CA GLY A 22 -45.49 -14.87 -7.29
C GLY A 22 -44.16 -14.21 -7.52
N SER A 23 -43.86 -13.94 -8.80
CA SER A 23 -42.81 -13.05 -9.30
C SER A 23 -41.53 -13.00 -8.46
N SER A 24 -40.59 -13.88 -8.81
CA SER A 24 -39.17 -13.69 -8.49
C SER A 24 -38.71 -12.38 -9.15
N GLY A 25 -38.92 -11.26 -8.47
CA GLY A 25 -38.17 -10.05 -8.70
C GLY A 25 -36.75 -10.34 -8.27
N PHE A 26 -35.91 -10.75 -9.21
CA PHE A 26 -34.49 -10.51 -9.09
C PHE A 26 -34.35 -9.02 -8.79
N VAL A 27 -33.90 -8.68 -7.58
CA VAL A 27 -33.35 -7.35 -7.34
C VAL A 27 -32.00 -7.36 -8.05
N ALA A 28 -32.05 -7.17 -9.36
CA ALA A 28 -30.90 -6.67 -10.10
C ALA A 28 -30.53 -5.35 -9.42
N ALA A 29 -29.28 -5.22 -8.97
CA ALA A 29 -28.73 -3.89 -8.77
C ALA A 29 -28.95 -3.16 -10.09
N GLN A 30 -29.85 -2.16 -10.10
CA GLN A 30 -30.08 -1.32 -11.26
C GLN A 30 -28.80 -0.50 -11.49
N GLY A 31 -27.82 -1.10 -12.15
CA GLY A 31 -26.71 -0.37 -12.74
C GLY A 31 -27.30 0.52 -13.84
N ALA A 32 -26.96 1.80 -13.82
CA ALA A 32 -27.30 2.69 -14.93
C ALA A 32 -26.78 2.09 -16.24
N ASP A 33 -27.54 2.27 -17.33
CA ASP A 33 -27.09 1.83 -18.66
C ASP A 33 -25.73 2.47 -18.96
N PRO A 34 -24.74 1.68 -19.43
CA PRO A 34 -23.41 2.19 -19.72
C PRO A 34 -23.47 3.30 -20.77
N GLU A 35 -22.85 4.44 -20.47
CA GLU A 35 -22.82 5.62 -21.36
C GLU A 35 -21.44 5.74 -22.01
N GLN A 36 -21.40 5.90 -23.34
CA GLN A 36 -20.17 6.17 -24.06
C GLN A 36 -19.77 7.64 -23.96
N VAL A 37 -18.66 7.91 -23.28
CA VAL A 37 -18.22 9.28 -22.98
C VAL A 37 -16.74 9.48 -23.25
N PHE A 38 -16.34 10.75 -23.35
CA PHE A 38 -14.94 11.15 -23.30
C PHE A 38 -14.45 11.09 -21.84
N VAL A 39 -13.26 10.53 -21.64
CA VAL A 39 -12.55 10.49 -20.36
C VAL A 39 -11.07 10.76 -20.56
N TYR A 40 -10.39 11.13 -19.48
CA TYR A 40 -8.93 11.02 -19.42
C TYR A 40 -8.55 9.77 -18.63
N GLY A 41 -7.92 8.79 -19.28
CA GLY A 41 -7.14 7.77 -18.57
C GLY A 41 -5.85 8.39 -18.06
N ILE A 42 -5.43 8.07 -16.84
CA ILE A 42 -4.32 8.76 -16.17
C ILE A 42 -3.39 7.69 -15.58
N ASN A 43 -2.11 7.75 -15.94
CA ASN A 43 -1.05 7.12 -15.16
C ASN A 43 -0.32 8.26 -14.44
N ALA A 44 -0.72 8.53 -13.20
CA ALA A 44 -0.14 9.58 -12.39
C ALA A 44 1.14 9.07 -11.75
N ALA A 45 2.25 9.77 -11.97
CA ALA A 45 3.50 9.45 -11.31
C ALA A 45 3.41 9.79 -9.83
N ILE A 46 3.91 8.87 -9.01
CA ILE A 46 4.14 9.03 -7.58
C ILE A 46 5.59 8.62 -7.28
N PRO A 47 6.14 8.93 -6.10
CA PRO A 47 7.49 8.45 -5.76
C PRO A 47 7.61 6.93 -5.97
N ASP A 48 8.60 6.52 -6.78
CA ASP A 48 8.89 5.13 -7.19
C ASP A 48 7.78 4.33 -7.89
N ASN A 49 6.64 4.93 -8.23
CA ASN A 49 5.52 4.17 -8.78
C ASN A 49 4.57 4.99 -9.66
N TYR A 50 3.57 4.32 -10.23
CA TYR A 50 2.47 4.94 -10.97
C TYR A 50 1.12 4.47 -10.44
N ILE A 51 0.17 5.39 -10.40
CA ILE A 51 -1.23 5.08 -10.11
C ILE A 51 -2.04 5.19 -11.39
N GLY A 52 -2.62 4.06 -11.80
CA GLY A 52 -3.62 4.01 -12.86
C GLY A 52 -4.98 4.47 -12.35
N THR A 53 -5.48 5.58 -12.88
CA THR A 53 -6.81 6.13 -12.56
C THR A 53 -7.43 6.78 -13.80
N PHE A 54 -8.60 7.39 -13.67
CA PHE A 54 -9.21 8.13 -14.76
C PHE A 54 -10.12 9.26 -14.27
N ALA A 55 -10.27 10.28 -15.10
CA ALA A 55 -11.18 11.40 -14.87
C ALA A 55 -12.42 11.28 -15.78
N PRO A 56 -13.60 10.93 -15.24
CA PRO A 56 -14.87 10.98 -15.99
C PRO A 56 -15.30 12.43 -16.29
N PRO A 57 -16.39 12.64 -17.05
CA PRO A 57 -16.96 13.97 -17.28
C PRO A 57 -17.25 14.78 -16.00
N ALA A 58 -17.65 14.12 -14.92
CA ALA A 58 -17.95 14.77 -13.65
C ALA A 58 -16.70 15.26 -12.89
N ALA A 59 -15.51 14.73 -13.18
CA ALA A 59 -14.27 15.16 -12.57
C ALA A 59 -13.72 16.38 -13.31
N GLY A 60 -13.97 17.58 -12.79
CA GLY A 60 -13.60 18.83 -13.44
C GLY A 60 -12.10 19.18 -13.39
N SER A 61 -11.31 18.48 -12.58
CA SER A 61 -9.89 18.77 -12.40
C SER A 61 -9.03 17.51 -12.34
N LEU A 62 -7.81 17.59 -12.87
CA LEU A 62 -6.75 16.60 -12.73
C LEU A 62 -5.68 17.13 -11.75
N TYR A 63 -5.01 16.21 -11.04
CA TYR A 63 -3.95 16.52 -10.10
C TYR A 63 -2.75 15.64 -10.39
N LEU A 64 -1.58 16.23 -10.60
CA LEU A 64 -0.34 15.54 -10.93
C LEU A 64 0.80 16.09 -10.06
N LEU A 65 1.83 15.28 -9.82
CA LEU A 65 3.05 15.75 -9.17
C LEU A 65 3.93 16.52 -10.16
N ALA A 66 4.60 17.56 -9.66
CA ALA A 66 5.70 18.20 -10.35
C ALA A 66 6.96 17.32 -10.33
N ASP A 67 7.89 17.62 -11.23
CA ASP A 67 9.20 16.95 -11.36
C ASP A 67 9.14 15.44 -11.69
N LEU A 68 7.94 14.93 -11.99
CA LEU A 68 7.68 13.56 -12.37
C LEU A 68 6.76 13.51 -13.60
N THR A 69 7.11 12.68 -14.57
CA THR A 69 6.33 12.56 -15.80
C THR A 69 5.10 11.70 -15.59
N SER A 70 3.92 12.30 -15.61
CA SER A 70 2.65 11.56 -15.65
C SER A 70 2.16 11.43 -17.09
N VAL A 71 1.35 10.42 -17.40
CA VAL A 71 0.75 10.29 -18.74
C VAL A 71 -0.77 10.41 -18.66
N VAL A 72 -1.31 11.31 -19.47
CA VAL A 72 -2.76 11.50 -19.62
C VAL A 72 -3.18 11.07 -21.02
N SER A 73 -4.14 10.16 -21.10
CA SER A 73 -4.61 9.54 -22.34
C SER A 73 -6.06 9.94 -22.58
N PRO A 74 -6.36 10.81 -23.57
CA PRO A 74 -7.74 11.14 -23.95
C PRO A 74 -8.39 9.90 -24.59
N ARG A 75 -9.46 9.38 -24.00
CA ARG A 75 -10.11 8.14 -24.47
C ARG A 75 -11.61 8.28 -24.59
N ARG A 76 -12.20 7.47 -25.47
CA ARG A 76 -13.63 7.16 -25.47
C ARG A 76 -13.82 5.78 -24.84
N THR A 77 -14.70 5.71 -23.85
CA THR A 77 -15.04 4.46 -23.16
C THR A 77 -16.49 4.47 -22.69
N GLU A 78 -16.98 3.32 -22.25
CA GLU A 78 -18.24 3.19 -21.54
C GLU A 78 -18.02 3.37 -20.05
N ILE A 79 -18.84 4.19 -19.39
CA ILE A 79 -18.82 4.33 -17.93
C ILE A 79 -20.17 3.94 -17.34
N ALA A 80 -20.12 3.35 -16.15
CA ALA A 80 -21.30 3.08 -15.34
C ALA A 80 -21.08 3.64 -13.93
N PHE A 81 -22.11 4.28 -13.36
CA PHE A 81 -22.05 4.76 -11.99
C PHE A 81 -22.25 3.59 -11.01
N TRP A 82 -21.34 3.44 -10.05
CA TRP A 82 -21.37 2.41 -9.02
C TRP A 82 -21.81 3.00 -7.66
N PRO A 83 -23.07 2.78 -7.22
CA PRO A 83 -23.62 3.48 -6.06
C PRO A 83 -22.93 3.15 -4.72
N ILE A 84 -22.31 1.97 -4.60
CA ILE A 84 -21.68 1.54 -3.34
C ILE A 84 -20.43 2.38 -3.04
N THR A 85 -19.64 2.71 -4.06
CA THR A 85 -18.43 3.54 -3.92
C THR A 85 -18.67 4.99 -4.30
N ASN A 86 -19.87 5.32 -4.81
CA ASN A 86 -20.23 6.65 -5.30
C ASN A 86 -19.27 7.16 -6.39
N GLU A 87 -18.88 6.26 -7.31
CA GLU A 87 -17.86 6.50 -8.35
C GLU A 87 -18.31 5.92 -9.69
N TYR A 88 -17.86 6.53 -10.78
CA TYR A 88 -17.93 5.92 -12.10
C TYR A 88 -16.87 4.85 -12.27
N ARG A 89 -17.25 3.73 -12.89
CA ARG A 89 -16.37 2.63 -13.30
C ARG A 89 -16.27 2.60 -14.83
N PRO A 90 -15.05 2.60 -15.39
CA PRO A 90 -14.85 2.51 -16.83
C PRO A 90 -14.87 1.05 -17.28
N ASN A 91 -15.38 0.80 -18.47
CA ASN A 91 -15.35 -0.51 -19.12
C ASN A 91 -14.33 -0.50 -20.27
N TRP A 92 -13.05 -0.51 -19.91
CA TRP A 92 -11.95 -0.53 -20.87
C TRP A 92 -11.93 -1.79 -21.75
N SER A 93 -12.57 -2.88 -21.32
CA SER A 93 -12.71 -4.08 -22.13
C SER A 93 -13.75 -3.95 -23.24
N ALA A 94 -14.82 -3.18 -23.02
CA ALA A 94 -15.85 -2.96 -24.03
C ALA A 94 -15.45 -1.86 -25.02
N LEU A 95 -14.90 -0.74 -24.53
CA LEU A 95 -14.48 0.37 -25.37
C LEU A 95 -13.28 1.09 -24.75
N ASN A 96 -12.19 1.22 -25.50
CA ASN A 96 -10.95 1.84 -25.03
C ASN A 96 -10.19 2.55 -26.16
N GLU A 97 -10.88 3.42 -26.87
CA GLU A 97 -10.36 4.08 -28.07
C GLU A 97 -9.63 5.37 -27.71
N LEU A 98 -8.43 5.55 -28.22
CA LEU A 98 -7.70 6.81 -28.11
C LEU A 98 -8.41 7.88 -28.96
N VAL A 99 -8.68 9.04 -28.38
CA VAL A 99 -9.24 10.17 -29.13
C VAL A 99 -8.08 10.97 -29.73
N PRO A 100 -7.99 11.09 -31.07
CA PRO A 100 -6.87 11.78 -31.71
C PRO A 100 -6.93 13.28 -31.48
N GLY A 101 -5.75 13.91 -31.32
CA GLY A 101 -5.61 15.34 -31.17
C GLY A 101 -4.29 15.72 -30.50
N VAL A 102 -4.11 17.02 -30.29
CA VAL A 102 -3.00 17.61 -29.53
C VAL A 102 -3.56 18.13 -28.22
N LEU A 103 -2.93 17.78 -27.10
CA LEU A 103 -3.32 18.29 -25.80
C LEU A 103 -2.74 19.70 -25.63
N GLU A 104 -3.61 20.70 -25.63
CA GLU A 104 -3.21 22.07 -25.29
C GLU A 104 -3.23 22.25 -23.78
N VAL A 105 -2.12 22.72 -23.23
CA VAL A 105 -2.00 23.18 -21.85
C VAL A 105 -1.94 24.69 -21.86
N SER A 106 -2.82 25.32 -21.11
CA SER A 106 -2.90 26.76 -20.99
C SER A 106 -2.75 27.23 -19.55
N GLN A 107 -2.11 28.38 -19.38
CA GLN A 107 -1.96 29.06 -18.11
C GLN A 107 -2.40 30.51 -18.28
N ASN A 108 -3.30 30.97 -17.41
CA ASN A 108 -3.88 32.33 -17.48
C ASN A 108 -4.45 32.67 -18.88
N GLY A 109 -5.08 31.68 -19.53
CA GLY A 109 -5.70 31.83 -20.86
C GLY A 109 -4.73 31.82 -22.05
N THR A 110 -3.42 31.65 -21.83
CA THR A 110 -2.42 31.52 -22.89
C THR A 110 -1.96 30.07 -23.00
N VAL A 111 -1.88 29.51 -24.20
CA VAL A 111 -1.31 28.17 -24.42
C VAL A 111 0.19 28.23 -24.12
N VAL A 112 0.62 27.41 -23.17
CA VAL A 112 2.03 27.33 -22.71
C VAL A 112 2.70 26.04 -23.17
N SER A 113 1.93 25.03 -23.54
CA SER A 113 2.44 23.78 -24.09
C SER A 113 1.41 23.11 -25.01
N GLU A 114 1.90 22.43 -26.03
CA GLU A 114 1.15 21.57 -26.93
C GLU A 114 1.81 20.19 -26.93
N ILE A 115 1.07 19.17 -26.52
CA ILE A 115 1.62 17.84 -26.27
C ILE A 115 0.99 16.86 -27.26
N GLU A 116 1.83 16.17 -28.02
CA GLU A 116 1.44 15.14 -28.97
C GLU A 116 1.40 13.76 -28.34
N ALA A 117 0.57 12.88 -28.90
CA ALA A 117 0.43 11.51 -28.42
C ALA A 117 1.75 10.75 -28.67
N THR A 118 2.36 10.29 -27.60
CA THR A 118 3.62 9.56 -27.58
C THR A 118 3.38 8.12 -27.16
N ASP A 119 4.10 7.18 -27.79
CA ASP A 119 4.11 5.79 -27.34
C ASP A 119 4.74 5.69 -25.95
N TYR A 120 4.17 4.89 -25.06
CA TYR A 120 4.72 4.69 -23.73
C TYR A 120 4.47 3.26 -23.24
N THR A 121 5.35 2.79 -22.37
CA THR A 121 5.16 1.57 -21.56
C THR A 121 5.68 1.86 -20.16
N ILE A 122 5.03 1.30 -19.15
CA ILE A 122 5.47 1.35 -17.76
C ILE A 122 5.85 -0.08 -17.37
N HIS A 123 7.07 -0.25 -16.92
CA HIS A 123 7.57 -1.52 -16.39
C HIS A 123 7.61 -1.43 -14.88
N PHE A 124 7.06 -2.45 -14.24
CA PHE A 124 7.04 -2.63 -12.79
C PHE A 124 8.01 -3.76 -12.49
N GLU A 125 9.07 -3.47 -11.75
CA GLU A 125 10.06 -4.46 -11.34
C GLU A 125 9.86 -4.79 -9.87
N GLN A 126 9.92 -6.08 -9.52
CA GLN A 126 9.83 -6.52 -8.14
C GLN A 126 11.21 -6.97 -7.66
N ASN A 127 11.85 -6.14 -6.84
CA ASN A 127 13.16 -6.40 -6.25
C ASN A 127 13.06 -6.29 -4.72
N ASP A 128 13.58 -7.29 -3.99
CA ASP A 128 13.67 -7.30 -2.51
C ASP A 128 12.36 -6.89 -1.80
N GLY A 129 11.23 -7.43 -2.27
CA GLY A 129 9.90 -7.15 -1.70
C GLY A 129 9.28 -5.80 -2.12
N VAL A 130 9.95 -5.01 -2.95
CA VAL A 130 9.51 -3.68 -3.41
C VAL A 130 9.18 -3.69 -4.88
N THR A 131 8.04 -3.08 -5.23
CA THR A 131 7.70 -2.80 -6.62
C THR A 131 8.08 -1.37 -6.96
N THR A 132 9.06 -1.20 -7.85
CA THR A 132 9.39 0.07 -8.48
C THR A 132 8.80 0.13 -9.87
N ALA A 133 8.54 1.33 -10.38
CA ALA A 133 8.04 1.52 -11.73
C ALA A 133 8.89 2.51 -12.54
N GLU A 134 9.19 2.15 -13.78
CA GLU A 134 9.90 2.98 -14.74
C GLU A 134 9.03 3.20 -15.97
N ILE A 135 8.95 4.45 -16.42
CA ILE A 135 8.27 4.81 -17.67
C ILE A 135 9.27 4.95 -18.80
N PHE A 136 8.93 4.41 -19.96
CA PHE A 136 9.66 4.61 -21.20
C PHE A 136 8.76 5.34 -22.20
N LEU A 137 9.33 6.27 -22.95
CA LEU A 137 8.60 7.12 -23.91
C LEU A 137 9.16 7.01 -25.33
N GLY A 138 8.30 7.13 -26.34
CA GLY A 138 8.65 7.15 -27.75
C GLY A 138 9.46 5.93 -28.18
N ALA A 139 10.63 6.14 -28.77
CA ALA A 139 11.51 5.07 -29.22
C ALA A 139 12.00 4.18 -28.07
N GLU A 140 12.18 4.74 -26.87
CA GLU A 140 12.57 3.96 -25.69
C GLU A 140 11.44 3.04 -25.25
N ALA A 141 10.18 3.47 -25.41
CA ALA A 141 9.01 2.65 -25.12
C ALA A 141 8.95 1.40 -26.01
N LEU A 142 9.19 1.58 -27.32
CA LEU A 142 9.25 0.48 -28.28
C LEU A 142 10.36 -0.50 -27.92
N ALA A 143 11.57 0.03 -27.68
CA ALA A 143 12.71 -0.81 -27.31
C ALA A 143 12.50 -1.54 -25.97
N ALA A 144 11.87 -0.90 -24.99
CA ALA A 144 11.54 -1.53 -23.71
C ALA A 144 10.50 -2.64 -23.89
N HIS A 145 9.45 -2.39 -24.67
CA HIS A 145 8.43 -3.37 -24.98
C HIS A 145 9.01 -4.60 -25.69
N GLU A 146 9.85 -4.42 -26.71
CA GLU A 146 10.54 -5.51 -27.42
C GLU A 146 11.44 -6.33 -26.47
N ARG A 147 12.18 -5.66 -25.56
CA ARG A 147 12.97 -6.36 -24.53
C ARG A 147 12.09 -7.21 -23.62
N PHE A 148 10.91 -6.70 -23.24
CA PHE A 148 9.98 -7.43 -22.39
C PHE A 148 9.38 -8.65 -23.10
N GLU A 149 8.93 -8.50 -24.35
CA GLU A 149 8.44 -9.63 -25.17
C GLU A 149 9.52 -10.70 -25.36
N ALA A 150 10.77 -10.29 -25.59
CA ALA A 150 11.90 -11.22 -25.70
C ALA A 150 12.13 -12.00 -24.39
N ARG A 151 12.02 -11.34 -23.21
CA ARG A 151 12.10 -12.02 -21.91
C ARG A 151 10.94 -13.00 -21.71
N GLN A 152 9.71 -12.64 -22.09
CA GLN A 152 8.56 -13.54 -22.02
C GLN A 152 8.77 -14.79 -22.88
N ALA A 153 9.23 -14.61 -24.11
CA ALA A 153 9.51 -15.72 -25.02
C ALA A 153 10.61 -16.64 -24.47
N ALA A 154 11.70 -16.07 -23.93
CA ALA A 154 12.77 -16.83 -23.31
C ALA A 154 12.29 -17.61 -22.07
N PHE A 155 11.50 -16.98 -21.20
CA PHE A 155 10.93 -17.63 -20.03
C PHE A 155 9.97 -18.78 -20.40
N GLN A 156 9.14 -18.60 -21.43
CA GLN A 156 8.27 -19.66 -21.93
C GLN A 156 9.08 -20.85 -22.44
N GLN A 157 10.13 -20.61 -23.22
CA GLN A 157 11.03 -21.66 -23.71
C GLN A 157 11.72 -22.40 -22.56
N ALA A 158 12.22 -21.67 -21.56
CA ALA A 158 12.86 -22.25 -20.39
C ALA A 158 11.88 -23.09 -19.55
N THR A 159 10.63 -22.62 -19.42
CA THR A 159 9.56 -23.34 -18.74
C THR A 159 9.21 -24.64 -19.45
N ASP A 160 9.10 -24.61 -20.79
CA ASP A 160 8.84 -25.82 -21.58
C ASP A 160 9.98 -26.84 -21.45
N ALA A 161 11.23 -26.37 -21.46
CA ALA A 161 12.42 -27.21 -21.24
C ALA A 161 12.45 -27.81 -19.83
N TYR A 162 12.11 -27.02 -18.80
CA TYR A 162 12.00 -27.49 -17.42
C TYR A 162 10.97 -28.62 -17.29
N PHE A 163 9.75 -28.45 -17.81
CA PHE A 163 8.72 -29.49 -17.72
C PHE A 163 9.08 -30.76 -18.50
N GLN A 164 9.84 -30.65 -19.59
CA GLN A 164 10.40 -31.82 -20.28
C GLN A 164 11.43 -32.54 -19.41
N ALA A 165 12.37 -31.80 -18.81
CA ALA A 165 13.38 -32.34 -17.91
C ALA A 165 12.78 -32.95 -16.64
N GLU A 166 11.72 -32.35 -16.09
CA GLU A 166 11.02 -32.82 -14.89
C GLU A 166 10.35 -34.18 -15.13
N ARG A 167 9.73 -34.37 -16.31
CA ARG A 167 9.18 -35.69 -16.69
C ARG A 167 10.27 -36.75 -16.77
N ALA A 168 11.37 -36.46 -17.46
CA ALA A 168 12.50 -37.38 -17.57
C ALA A 168 13.13 -37.70 -16.20
N TRP A 169 13.25 -36.69 -15.33
CA TRP A 169 13.73 -36.85 -13.98
C TRP A 169 12.81 -37.73 -13.12
N GLN A 170 11.49 -37.55 -13.20
CA GLN A 170 10.52 -38.37 -12.46
C GLN A 170 10.63 -39.85 -12.84
N GLU A 171 10.77 -40.15 -14.14
CA GLU A 171 10.99 -41.51 -14.64
C GLU A 171 12.31 -42.11 -14.10
N ALA A 172 13.41 -41.38 -14.22
CA ALA A 172 14.71 -41.81 -13.71
C ALA A 172 14.74 -41.97 -12.18
N ALA A 173 14.05 -41.09 -11.45
CA ALA A 173 13.95 -41.13 -9.99
C ALA A 173 13.16 -42.35 -9.52
N ALA A 174 12.06 -42.68 -10.21
CA ALA A 174 11.29 -43.89 -9.95
C ALA A 174 12.12 -45.16 -10.22
N GLU A 175 12.85 -45.22 -11.34
CA GLU A 175 13.74 -46.34 -11.65
C GLU A 175 14.84 -46.50 -10.59
N ALA A 176 15.51 -45.41 -10.21
CA ALA A 176 16.54 -45.43 -9.19
C ALA A 176 15.98 -45.85 -7.81
N ALA A 177 14.73 -45.50 -7.50
CA ALA A 177 14.06 -45.94 -6.28
C ALA A 177 13.76 -47.44 -6.28
N GLU A 178 13.28 -48.01 -7.40
CA GLU A 178 13.07 -49.46 -7.52
C GLU A 178 14.37 -50.25 -7.42
N ARG A 179 15.43 -49.81 -8.09
CA ARG A 179 16.76 -50.45 -8.01
C ARG A 179 17.33 -50.39 -6.59
N ARG A 180 17.15 -49.27 -5.87
CA ARG A 180 17.51 -49.17 -4.45
C ARG A 180 16.71 -50.13 -3.57
N ARG A 181 15.41 -50.33 -3.82
CA ARG A 181 14.59 -51.33 -3.10
C ARG A 181 15.07 -52.76 -3.37
N ALA A 182 15.59 -53.03 -4.56
CA ALA A 182 16.20 -54.31 -4.92
C ALA A 182 17.61 -54.52 -4.33
N GLY A 183 18.14 -53.56 -3.56
CA GLY A 183 19.43 -53.66 -2.88
C GLY A 183 20.62 -53.12 -3.69
N GLU A 184 20.39 -52.49 -4.84
CA GLU A 184 21.44 -51.85 -5.63
C GLU A 184 21.79 -50.46 -5.08
N THR A 185 23.08 -50.11 -5.11
CA THR A 185 23.54 -48.76 -4.76
C THR A 185 23.49 -47.87 -6.01
N VAL A 186 22.39 -47.14 -6.18
CA VAL A 186 22.17 -46.21 -7.31
C VAL A 186 21.93 -44.80 -6.77
N ALA A 187 22.68 -43.82 -7.28
CA ALA A 187 22.51 -42.41 -6.93
C ALA A 187 21.15 -41.88 -7.40
N ALA A 188 20.55 -40.96 -6.64
CA ALA A 188 19.35 -40.27 -7.08
C ALA A 188 19.70 -39.29 -8.22
N PRO A 189 18.89 -39.21 -9.29
CA PRO A 189 19.10 -38.21 -10.33
C PRO A 189 18.86 -36.80 -9.77
N GLN A 190 19.65 -35.85 -10.22
CA GLN A 190 19.50 -34.44 -9.83
C GLN A 190 18.20 -33.87 -10.41
N ALA A 191 17.41 -33.20 -9.58
CA ALA A 191 16.20 -32.53 -10.03
C ALA A 191 16.55 -31.36 -10.97
N PRO A 192 15.75 -31.12 -12.02
CA PRO A 192 15.95 -29.96 -12.88
C PRO A 192 15.69 -28.67 -12.09
N LEU A 193 16.43 -27.62 -12.44
CA LEU A 193 16.23 -26.29 -11.85
C LEU A 193 15.08 -25.58 -12.54
N ARG A 194 14.16 -25.02 -11.75
CA ARG A 194 13.06 -24.19 -12.25
C ARG A 194 13.64 -22.90 -12.87
N PRO A 195 13.10 -22.40 -14.00
CA PRO A 195 13.52 -21.11 -14.51
C PRO A 195 13.16 -19.97 -13.55
N ASP A 196 14.04 -18.99 -13.46
CA ASP A 196 13.79 -17.77 -12.69
C ASP A 196 12.58 -17.01 -13.26
N PRO A 197 11.73 -16.41 -12.42
CA PRO A 197 10.63 -15.57 -12.89
C PRO A 197 11.17 -14.36 -13.66
N ILE A 198 10.33 -13.79 -14.54
CA ILE A 198 10.71 -12.64 -15.39
C ILE A 198 11.12 -11.40 -14.57
N GLY A 199 10.63 -11.27 -13.33
CA GLY A 199 10.92 -10.17 -12.41
C GLY A 199 10.30 -8.82 -12.79
N ILE A 200 9.76 -8.71 -14.00
CA ILE A 200 9.16 -7.50 -14.56
C ILE A 200 7.72 -7.77 -15.00
N PHE A 201 6.84 -6.83 -14.71
CA PHE A 201 5.49 -6.72 -15.26
C PHE A 201 5.40 -5.45 -16.14
N SER A 202 4.60 -5.47 -17.21
CA SER A 202 4.42 -4.32 -18.11
C SER A 202 2.94 -4.03 -18.31
N ASN A 203 2.58 -2.75 -18.41
CA ASN A 203 1.23 -2.34 -18.83
C ASN A 203 1.02 -2.38 -20.37
N GLY A 204 2.01 -2.90 -21.12
CA GLY A 204 2.00 -2.98 -22.57
C GLY A 204 2.33 -1.65 -23.26
N LEU A 205 2.49 -1.71 -24.58
CA LEU A 205 2.70 -0.52 -25.39
C LEU A 205 1.39 0.26 -25.56
N ASN A 206 1.37 1.49 -25.07
CA ASN A 206 0.22 2.38 -25.07
C ASN A 206 0.54 3.71 -25.76
N LYS A 207 -0.47 4.54 -26.01
CA LYS A 207 -0.31 5.93 -26.50
C LYS A 207 -1.00 6.91 -25.55
N GLY A 208 -0.34 8.02 -25.25
CA GLY A 208 -0.83 9.05 -24.34
C GLY A 208 0.00 10.34 -24.41
N MET A 209 -0.38 11.32 -23.59
CA MET A 209 0.26 12.64 -23.54
C MET A 209 1.13 12.72 -22.28
N PRO A 210 2.48 12.67 -22.38
CA PRO A 210 3.35 12.84 -21.23
C PRO A 210 3.30 14.29 -20.77
N ILE A 211 2.97 14.49 -19.49
CA ILE A 211 2.88 15.78 -18.83
C ILE A 211 4.00 15.84 -17.79
N ASP A 212 4.91 16.78 -18.03
CA ASP A 212 5.96 17.21 -17.11
C ASP A 212 5.91 18.74 -17.09
N LEU A 213 5.39 19.30 -16.00
CA LEU A 213 5.12 20.73 -15.86
C LEU A 213 5.56 21.19 -14.47
N ASP A 214 5.94 22.45 -14.37
CA ASP A 214 6.21 23.09 -13.08
C ASP A 214 4.95 23.13 -12.19
N PRO A 215 5.11 23.27 -10.86
CA PRO A 215 3.99 23.46 -9.95
C PRO A 215 3.13 24.67 -10.37
N GLY A 216 1.83 24.47 -10.52
CA GLY A 216 0.94 25.51 -11.00
C GLY A 216 -0.50 25.06 -11.24
N ARG A 217 -1.33 26.04 -11.60
CA ARG A 217 -2.69 25.80 -12.10
C ARG A 217 -2.71 26.05 -13.60
N TYR A 218 -3.29 25.11 -14.31
CA TYR A 218 -3.40 25.08 -15.76
C TYR A 218 -4.84 24.71 -16.15
N ALA A 219 -5.18 24.95 -17.40
CA ALA A 219 -6.35 24.37 -18.04
C ALA A 219 -5.89 23.56 -19.25
N ILE A 220 -6.41 22.35 -19.39
CA ILE A 220 -6.11 21.45 -20.50
C ILE A 220 -7.34 21.23 -21.37
N ARG A 221 -7.11 21.02 -22.67
CA ARG A 221 -8.14 20.63 -23.62
C ARG A 221 -7.53 19.90 -24.81
N LEU A 222 -8.29 19.04 -25.46
CA LEU A 222 -7.84 18.33 -26.64
C LEU A 222 -8.29 19.09 -27.90
N ARG A 223 -7.33 19.45 -28.76
CA ARG A 223 -7.61 20.03 -30.09
C ARG A 223 -7.53 18.93 -31.15
N GLY A 224 -8.61 18.76 -31.91
CA GLY A 224 -8.66 17.82 -33.03
C GLY A 224 -7.86 18.30 -34.24
N ALA A 225 -7.64 17.41 -35.21
CA ALA A 225 -6.90 17.72 -36.44
C ALA A 225 -7.58 18.79 -37.32
N ASP A 226 -8.90 18.99 -37.16
CA ASP A 226 -9.68 20.03 -37.82
C ASP A 226 -9.59 21.40 -37.12
N GLY A 227 -8.78 21.50 -36.06
CA GLY A 227 -8.60 22.69 -35.25
C GLY A 227 -9.72 22.94 -34.24
N THR A 228 -10.74 22.08 -34.15
CA THR A 228 -11.82 22.23 -33.17
C THR A 228 -11.44 21.66 -31.81
N ILE A 229 -12.07 22.15 -30.74
CA ILE A 229 -11.92 21.58 -29.40
C ILE A 229 -12.82 20.36 -29.29
N VAL A 230 -12.24 19.23 -28.88
CA VAL A 230 -12.99 17.99 -28.68
C VAL A 230 -13.99 18.18 -27.52
N PRO A 231 -15.30 17.95 -27.75
CA PRO A 231 -16.31 18.15 -26.72
C PRO A 231 -16.05 17.33 -25.46
N GLY A 232 -16.18 17.97 -24.29
CA GLY A 232 -15.97 17.31 -23.00
C GLY A 232 -14.51 17.10 -22.61
N SER A 233 -13.54 17.59 -23.39
CA SER A 233 -12.11 17.47 -23.08
C SER A 233 -11.58 18.55 -22.12
N GLU A 234 -12.29 19.65 -21.92
CA GLU A 234 -11.79 20.75 -21.09
C GLU A 234 -11.73 20.36 -19.60
N ARG A 235 -10.58 20.55 -18.97
CA ARG A 235 -10.36 20.29 -17.53
C ARG A 235 -9.42 21.32 -16.92
N ASP A 236 -9.58 21.55 -15.62
CA ASP A 236 -8.50 22.16 -14.84
C ASP A 236 -7.40 21.13 -14.58
N LEU A 237 -6.16 21.57 -14.50
CA LEU A 237 -5.02 20.76 -14.12
C LEU A 237 -4.26 21.47 -13.00
N THR A 238 -4.07 20.81 -11.87
CA THR A 238 -3.22 21.29 -10.78
C THR A 238 -1.98 20.41 -10.69
N VAL A 239 -0.82 21.02 -10.89
CA VAL A 239 0.47 20.37 -10.69
C VAL A 239 1.04 20.88 -9.39
N PHE A 240 1.44 19.98 -8.49
CA PHE A 240 1.87 20.34 -7.14
C PHE A 240 3.16 19.64 -6.74
N ALA A 241 3.93 20.35 -5.92
CA ALA A 241 5.17 19.86 -5.32
C ALA A 241 4.98 19.61 -3.82
N PRO A 242 5.82 18.76 -3.20
CA PRO A 242 5.90 18.69 -1.75
C PRO A 242 6.37 20.03 -1.16
N ARG A 243 5.91 20.39 0.04
CA ARG A 243 6.40 21.60 0.71
C ARG A 243 7.73 21.41 1.43
N ARG A 244 8.01 20.19 1.88
CA ARG A 244 9.23 19.77 2.56
C ARG A 244 9.39 18.26 2.45
N GLY A 245 10.63 17.80 2.66
CA GLY A 245 10.98 16.39 2.74
C GLY A 245 11.64 16.05 4.07
N GLY A 246 11.91 14.77 4.26
CA GLY A 246 12.63 14.20 5.38
C GLY A 246 12.75 12.69 5.19
N VAL A 247 12.99 11.98 6.28
CA VAL A 247 12.98 10.51 6.30
C VAL A 247 11.73 10.05 7.02
N GLY A 248 11.05 9.04 6.47
CA GLY A 248 10.00 8.27 7.13
C GLY A 248 10.42 6.80 7.27
N TYR A 249 9.58 5.99 7.90
CA TYR A 249 9.83 4.56 8.08
C TYR A 249 8.60 3.74 7.72
N SER A 250 8.80 2.63 7.01
CA SER A 250 7.88 1.49 7.08
C SER A 250 8.41 0.56 8.17
N VAL A 251 7.54 0.18 9.11
CA VAL A 251 7.88 -0.56 10.33
C VAL A 251 7.28 -1.95 10.19
N VAL A 252 8.13 -2.94 9.99
CA VAL A 252 7.73 -4.35 9.83
C VAL A 252 7.83 -5.01 11.21
N PRO A 253 6.71 -5.30 11.90
CA PRO A 253 6.75 -5.98 13.20
C PRO A 253 6.98 -7.48 12.97
N GLU A 254 7.77 -8.12 13.84
CA GLU A 254 8.06 -9.56 13.78
C GLU A 254 6.79 -10.43 13.63
N THR A 255 5.71 -10.07 14.33
CA THR A 255 4.45 -10.83 14.32
C THR A 255 3.55 -10.56 13.11
N ARG A 256 3.77 -9.46 12.36
CA ARG A 256 2.85 -8.95 11.32
C ARG A 256 3.60 -8.46 10.09
N TRP A 257 4.53 -9.26 9.57
CA TRP A 257 5.41 -8.82 8.49
C TRP A 257 4.69 -8.43 7.18
N THR A 258 3.54 -9.04 6.87
CA THR A 258 2.76 -8.76 5.64
C THR A 258 1.91 -7.48 5.71
N THR A 259 1.87 -6.80 6.85
CA THR A 259 1.16 -5.53 7.01
C THR A 259 2.00 -4.59 7.85
N PRO A 260 3.03 -3.98 7.24
CA PRO A 260 3.88 -3.00 7.91
C PRO A 260 3.05 -1.80 8.41
N ASP A 261 3.46 -1.25 9.55
CA ASP A 261 2.93 0.00 10.07
C ASP A 261 3.73 1.17 9.48
N GLU A 262 3.09 2.28 9.11
CA GLU A 262 3.75 3.42 8.48
C GLU A 262 4.04 4.55 9.49
N SER A 263 5.25 5.10 9.44
CA SER A 263 5.70 6.28 10.22
C SER A 263 6.29 7.35 9.28
N PRO A 264 5.46 7.95 8.40
CA PRO A 264 5.95 8.84 7.37
C PRO A 264 6.34 10.23 7.89
N ALA A 265 5.78 10.70 9.02
CA ALA A 265 6.04 12.05 9.50
C ALA A 265 7.26 12.11 10.43
N PRO A 266 8.13 13.13 10.33
CA PRO A 266 9.32 13.29 11.18
C PRO A 266 9.08 13.27 12.69
N ASN A 267 7.87 13.60 13.12
CA ASN A 267 7.46 13.69 14.52
C ASN A 267 6.63 12.50 15.00
N ASP A 268 6.47 11.47 14.17
CA ASP A 268 5.81 10.24 14.57
C ASP A 268 6.62 9.51 15.65
N VAL A 269 5.91 8.69 16.42
CA VAL A 269 6.49 7.80 17.43
C VAL A 269 6.23 6.38 16.98
N ILE A 270 7.29 5.57 16.93
CA ILE A 270 7.20 4.14 16.61
C ILE A 270 6.89 3.40 17.91
N TYR A 271 5.85 2.57 17.88
CA TYR A 271 5.48 1.72 19.00
C TYR A 271 5.73 0.26 18.66
N GLY A 272 6.16 -0.51 19.65
CA GLY A 272 6.23 -1.96 19.53
C GLY A 272 5.96 -2.65 20.86
N GLU A 273 6.00 -3.98 20.84
CA GLU A 273 5.73 -4.83 22.00
C GLU A 273 7.03 -5.23 22.69
N ALA A 274 6.96 -5.52 24.00
CA ALA A 274 8.13 -6.02 24.73
C ALA A 274 8.45 -7.45 24.28
N ASP A 275 9.71 -7.85 24.40
CA ASP A 275 10.24 -9.14 23.97
C ASP A 275 10.03 -9.42 22.47
N SER A 276 10.08 -8.38 21.62
CA SER A 276 9.87 -8.49 20.17
C SER A 276 10.92 -7.71 19.36
N ALA A 277 11.00 -7.98 18.06
CA ALA A 277 11.75 -7.17 17.11
C ALA A 277 10.85 -6.30 16.21
N LEU A 278 11.34 -5.10 15.90
CA LEU A 278 10.87 -4.27 14.80
C LEU A 278 11.95 -4.22 13.73
N TYR A 279 11.54 -4.35 12.47
CA TYR A 279 12.43 -4.22 11.32
C TYR A 279 12.07 -2.92 10.59
N LEU A 280 13.00 -1.97 10.57
CA LEU A 280 12.76 -0.63 10.06
C LEU A 280 13.26 -0.50 8.63
N GLU A 281 12.37 -0.11 7.73
CA GLU A 281 12.69 0.28 6.36
C GLU A 281 12.61 1.80 6.23
N PRO A 282 13.74 2.52 6.30
CA PRO A 282 13.72 3.95 6.10
C PRO A 282 13.39 4.30 4.64
N ARG A 283 12.64 5.39 4.49
CA ARG A 283 12.15 5.89 3.21
C ARG A 283 12.32 7.39 3.10
N ILE A 284 12.49 7.89 1.89
CA ILE A 284 12.34 9.31 1.62
C ILE A 284 10.87 9.65 1.84
N SER A 285 10.60 10.59 2.73
CA SER A 285 9.24 11.02 3.04
C SER A 285 9.05 12.48 2.64
N ARG A 286 7.89 12.79 2.09
CA ARG A 286 7.56 14.13 1.56
C ARG A 286 6.17 14.54 1.99
N GLU A 287 6.00 15.82 2.27
CA GLU A 287 4.72 16.35 2.74
C GLU A 287 3.98 17.11 1.64
N TYR A 288 2.80 16.61 1.29
CA TYR A 288 1.98 17.10 0.19
C TYR A 288 0.69 17.75 0.70
N PRO A 289 0.07 18.66 -0.07
CA PRO A 289 -1.28 19.11 0.22
C PRO A 289 -2.23 17.91 0.18
N ALA A 290 -2.86 17.57 1.30
CA ALA A 290 -3.59 16.31 1.47
C ALA A 290 -4.70 16.14 0.43
N ARG A 291 -5.42 17.23 0.13
CA ARG A 291 -6.45 17.24 -0.93
C ARG A 291 -5.88 16.94 -2.31
N ALA A 292 -4.74 17.54 -2.66
CA ALA A 292 -4.13 17.35 -3.98
C ALA A 292 -3.61 15.92 -4.13
N TRP A 293 -2.98 15.39 -3.08
CA TRP A 293 -2.56 13.99 -3.01
C TRP A 293 -3.72 13.02 -3.17
N ALA A 294 -4.83 13.24 -2.45
CA ALA A 294 -6.00 12.38 -2.53
C ALA A 294 -6.69 12.42 -3.92
N LEU A 295 -6.73 13.58 -4.57
CA LEU A 295 -7.32 13.75 -5.90
C LEU A 295 -6.41 13.29 -7.04
N LEU A 296 -5.08 13.25 -6.81
CA LEU A 296 -4.14 12.59 -7.70
C LEU A 296 -4.43 11.09 -7.77
N GLN A 297 -4.65 10.45 -6.61
CA GLN A 297 -4.96 9.02 -6.54
C GLN A 297 -6.35 8.71 -7.12
N ASN A 298 -7.33 9.57 -6.83
CA ASN A 298 -8.71 9.39 -7.30
C ASN A 298 -9.37 10.74 -7.63
N PRO A 299 -9.43 11.12 -8.92
CA PRO A 299 -10.04 12.37 -9.36
C PRO A 299 -11.55 12.49 -9.07
N GLN A 300 -12.21 11.40 -8.73
CA GLN A 300 -13.65 11.35 -8.43
C GLN A 300 -13.95 11.50 -6.94
N ARG A 301 -12.92 11.50 -6.08
CA ARG A 301 -13.10 11.58 -4.63
C ARG A 301 -13.85 12.86 -4.25
N ALA A 302 -14.82 12.72 -3.35
CA ALA A 302 -15.48 13.89 -2.77
C ALA A 302 -14.43 14.82 -2.15
N ALA A 303 -14.58 16.13 -2.35
CA ALA A 303 -13.59 17.12 -1.96
C ALA A 303 -13.23 16.98 -0.46
N ALA A 304 -11.97 16.64 -0.19
CA ALA A 304 -11.39 16.72 1.15
C ALA A 304 -11.12 18.19 1.54
N ASP A 305 -10.93 18.45 2.82
CA ASP A 305 -10.58 19.78 3.31
C ASP A 305 -9.27 20.28 2.68
N ALA A 306 -9.30 21.49 2.12
CA ALA A 306 -8.20 22.03 1.32
C ALA A 306 -6.99 22.52 2.14
N GLY A 307 -7.08 22.51 3.47
CA GLY A 307 -6.09 23.10 4.38
C GLY A 307 -5.04 22.13 4.93
N ASP A 308 -5.27 20.82 4.81
CA ASP A 308 -4.45 19.81 5.47
C ASP A 308 -3.26 19.36 4.62
N TRP A 309 -2.27 18.79 5.32
CA TRP A 309 -1.03 18.27 4.76
C TRP A 309 -0.82 16.84 5.20
N GLU A 310 -0.29 16.01 4.31
CA GLU A 310 -0.09 14.58 4.53
C GLU A 310 1.35 14.21 4.18
N TRP A 311 2.01 13.49 5.08
CA TRP A 311 3.32 12.89 4.82
C TRP A 311 3.15 11.57 4.10
N VAL A 312 3.94 11.37 3.05
CA VAL A 312 3.89 10.19 2.20
C VAL A 312 5.30 9.63 2.08
N ASN A 313 5.44 8.34 2.42
CA ASN A 313 6.65 7.58 2.17
C ASN A 313 6.78 7.26 0.67
N GLY A 314 7.98 7.47 0.13
CA GLY A 314 8.35 7.11 -1.22
C GLY A 314 9.47 6.08 -1.22
N GLU A 315 10.59 6.46 -1.81
CA GLU A 315 11.72 5.63 -2.15
C GLU A 315 12.45 5.09 -0.92
N ARG A 316 12.98 3.87 -0.98
CA ARG A 316 13.77 3.31 0.12
C ARG A 316 15.12 3.99 0.24
N LEU A 317 15.56 4.17 1.48
CA LEU A 317 16.89 4.68 1.82
C LEU A 317 17.79 3.52 2.23
N ILE A 318 18.63 3.06 1.31
CA ILE A 318 19.52 1.91 1.54
C ILE A 318 20.94 2.32 1.94
N ASP A 319 21.35 3.55 1.65
CA ASP A 319 22.71 4.05 1.86
C ASP A 319 22.85 4.77 3.22
N ALA A 320 22.64 4.04 4.32
CA ALA A 320 22.77 4.58 5.68
C ALA A 320 23.16 3.53 6.72
N ARG A 321 23.44 3.99 7.94
CA ARG A 321 23.43 3.16 9.16
C ARG A 321 22.39 3.68 10.12
N LEU A 322 21.75 2.77 10.86
CA LEU A 322 20.84 3.13 11.93
C LEU A 322 21.58 3.17 13.27
N GLU A 323 21.49 4.28 13.98
CA GLU A 323 22.00 4.42 15.34
C GLU A 323 20.83 4.40 16.34
N VAL A 324 20.99 3.64 17.43
CA VAL A 324 20.11 3.68 18.60
C VAL A 324 20.74 4.59 19.65
N VAL A 325 19.98 5.56 20.12
CA VAL A 325 20.43 6.64 21.00
C VAL A 325 19.61 6.65 22.29
N ILE A 326 20.29 6.54 23.43
CA ILE A 326 19.69 6.73 24.74
C ILE A 326 20.25 8.02 25.35
N GLY A 327 19.37 9.01 25.53
CA GLY A 327 19.76 10.34 25.99
C GLY A 327 20.59 11.07 24.93
N ASN A 328 21.92 10.95 25.00
CA ASN A 328 22.86 11.55 24.04
C ASN A 328 24.04 10.63 23.70
N GLN A 329 23.90 9.33 23.97
CA GLN A 329 24.91 8.32 23.69
C GLN A 329 24.36 7.31 22.69
N VAL A 330 25.16 6.99 21.66
CA VAL A 330 24.88 5.89 20.75
C VAL A 330 25.17 4.60 21.51
N VAL A 331 24.15 3.75 21.63
CA VAL A 331 24.23 2.48 22.37
C VAL A 331 24.25 1.26 21.46
N ALA A 332 23.77 1.40 20.22
CA ALA A 332 23.86 0.39 19.18
C ALA A 332 23.93 1.02 17.79
N GLU A 333 24.54 0.29 16.85
CA GLU A 333 24.56 0.58 15.43
C GLU A 333 24.08 -0.65 14.68
N HIS A 334 23.21 -0.45 13.69
CA HIS A 334 22.69 -1.50 12.84
C HIS A 334 22.99 -1.18 11.37
N ALA A 335 23.49 -2.19 10.65
CA ALA A 335 23.57 -2.17 9.20
C ALA A 335 22.22 -2.60 8.60
N LEU A 336 22.03 -2.28 7.32
CA LEU A 336 20.92 -2.83 6.55
C LEU A 336 21.17 -4.33 6.35
N THR A 337 20.25 -5.16 6.84
CA THR A 337 20.39 -6.62 6.82
C THR A 337 19.27 -7.23 5.98
N PRO A 338 19.56 -8.18 5.07
CA PRO A 338 18.54 -8.94 4.35
C PRO A 338 17.92 -10.03 5.26
N TYR A 339 16.61 -10.22 5.15
CA TYR A 339 15.82 -11.15 5.95
C TYR A 339 15.00 -12.10 5.07
N GLN A 340 14.78 -13.30 5.59
CA GLN A 340 13.84 -14.30 5.09
C GLN A 340 12.78 -14.56 6.16
N VAL A 341 11.55 -14.84 5.73
CA VAL A 341 10.43 -15.15 6.59
C VAL A 341 10.03 -16.61 6.45
N ASP A 342 10.23 -17.37 7.51
CA ASP A 342 9.84 -18.77 7.59
C ASP A 342 8.45 -18.90 8.24
N GLN A 343 7.58 -19.72 7.64
CA GLN A 343 6.29 -20.02 8.24
C GLN A 343 6.46 -21.10 9.32
N LEU A 344 5.98 -20.83 10.54
CA LEU A 344 6.07 -21.79 11.63
C LEU A 344 5.18 -23.02 11.33
N PRO A 345 5.74 -24.25 11.38
CA PRO A 345 4.97 -25.46 11.11
C PRO A 345 3.98 -25.75 12.24
N GLY A 346 2.68 -25.87 11.94
CA GLY A 346 1.67 -26.28 12.91
C GLY A 346 0.27 -25.74 12.64
N SER A 347 -0.64 -25.98 13.58
CA SER A 347 -2.02 -25.46 13.55
C SER A 347 -2.15 -24.01 14.03
N GLN A 348 -1.06 -23.41 14.52
CA GLN A 348 -0.99 -22.00 14.86
C GLN A 348 -0.35 -21.26 13.68
N LEU A 349 -1.05 -20.26 13.14
CA LEU A 349 -0.51 -19.37 12.11
C LEU A 349 0.54 -18.47 12.77
N GLY A 350 1.80 -18.54 12.32
CA GLY A 350 2.89 -17.71 12.81
C GLY A 350 4.07 -17.70 11.84
N TYR A 351 4.96 -16.74 12.02
CA TYR A 351 6.14 -16.53 11.19
C TYR A 351 7.37 -16.33 12.07
N ASP A 352 8.53 -16.69 11.54
CA ASP A 352 9.84 -16.39 12.12
C ASP A 352 10.63 -15.57 11.10
N VAL A 353 11.28 -14.49 11.55
CA VAL A 353 12.07 -13.62 10.69
C VAL A 353 13.53 -13.90 10.98
N VAL A 354 14.23 -14.46 10.00
CA VAL A 354 15.63 -14.89 10.12
C VAL A 354 16.50 -14.11 9.14
N GLU A 355 17.76 -13.89 9.50
CA GLU A 355 18.72 -13.28 8.56
C GLU A 355 18.88 -14.18 7.32
N PHE A 356 18.89 -13.58 6.14
CA PHE A 356 18.99 -14.31 4.88
C PHE A 356 20.41 -14.84 4.66
N ASP A 357 20.53 -16.16 4.49
CA ASP A 357 21.77 -16.86 4.19
C ASP A 357 21.75 -17.37 2.74
N ALA A 358 22.43 -16.64 1.84
CA ALA A 358 22.51 -16.98 0.42
C ALA A 358 23.30 -18.28 0.15
N ASP A 359 24.12 -18.73 1.10
CA ASP A 359 24.93 -19.95 0.96
C ASP A 359 24.20 -21.19 1.50
N ALA A 360 23.00 -21.03 2.09
CA ALA A 360 22.22 -22.15 2.60
C ALA A 360 21.74 -23.05 1.44
N ALA A 361 21.78 -24.38 1.66
CA ALA A 361 21.51 -25.37 0.62
C ALA A 361 20.10 -25.28 0.01
N ASP A 362 19.14 -24.76 0.78
CA ASP A 362 17.74 -24.57 0.39
C ASP A 362 17.34 -23.08 0.35
N ALA A 363 18.31 -22.16 0.24
CA ALA A 363 18.05 -20.73 0.23
C ALA A 363 17.15 -20.32 -0.96
N PRO A 364 16.15 -19.45 -0.75
CA PRO A 364 15.46 -18.82 -1.87
C PRO A 364 16.43 -17.95 -2.68
N ALA A 365 16.07 -17.67 -3.94
CA ALA A 365 16.94 -16.92 -4.86
C ALA A 365 17.21 -15.47 -4.43
N ALA A 366 16.35 -14.90 -3.57
CA ALA A 366 16.44 -13.55 -3.04
C ALA A 366 15.83 -13.50 -1.63
N PRO A 367 16.25 -12.53 -0.78
CA PRO A 367 15.60 -12.28 0.51
C PRO A 367 14.16 -11.78 0.33
N ASP A 368 13.34 -11.94 1.37
CA ASP A 368 11.96 -11.42 1.38
C ASP A 368 11.94 -9.90 1.53
N PHE A 369 12.83 -9.34 2.35
CA PHE A 369 13.00 -7.89 2.53
C PHE A 369 14.38 -7.57 3.13
N ALA A 370 14.72 -6.29 3.25
CA ALA A 370 15.91 -5.83 3.96
C ALA A 370 15.61 -4.64 4.87
N ALA A 371 16.11 -4.66 6.10
CA ALA A 371 15.73 -3.67 7.11
C ALA A 371 16.79 -3.52 8.19
N TYR A 372 16.62 -2.51 9.04
CA TYR A 372 17.42 -2.33 10.25
C TYR A 372 16.67 -2.95 11.44
N PRO A 373 17.22 -3.98 12.09
CA PRO A 373 16.56 -4.62 13.22
C PRO A 373 16.67 -3.76 14.47
N ILE A 374 15.59 -3.73 15.25
CA ILE A 374 15.51 -3.06 16.54
C ILE A 374 14.85 -4.02 17.53
N ARG A 375 15.57 -4.35 18.61
CA ARG A 375 15.06 -5.22 19.67
C ARG A 375 14.39 -4.39 20.77
N LEU A 376 13.23 -4.85 21.21
CA LEU A 376 12.44 -4.24 22.28
C LEU A 376 12.44 -5.19 23.48
N ASP A 377 13.28 -4.93 24.47
CA ASP A 377 13.54 -5.92 25.53
C ASP A 377 12.57 -5.79 26.71
N ALA A 378 12.14 -4.58 27.07
CA ALA A 378 11.32 -4.39 28.26
C ALA A 378 10.17 -3.37 28.13
N PRO A 379 9.03 -3.60 28.84
CA PRO A 379 7.96 -2.62 28.93
C PRO A 379 8.43 -1.30 29.54
N GLY A 380 8.03 -0.19 28.92
CA GLY A 380 8.40 1.16 29.36
C GLY A 380 9.76 1.65 28.83
N GLU A 381 10.44 0.87 27.99
CA GLU A 381 11.62 1.34 27.27
C GLU A 381 11.28 2.49 26.31
N GLN A 382 12.21 3.43 26.24
CA GLN A 382 12.16 4.57 25.34
C GLN A 382 13.56 4.95 24.93
N TYR A 383 13.77 5.07 23.63
CA TYR A 383 15.01 5.54 23.03
C TYR A 383 14.71 6.23 21.70
N ASP A 384 15.68 6.97 21.19
CA ASP A 384 15.58 7.56 19.87
C ASP A 384 16.43 6.74 18.89
N ILE A 385 15.99 6.66 17.64
CA ILE A 385 16.75 6.12 16.53
C ILE A 385 17.06 7.25 15.56
N ARG A 386 18.13 7.15 14.78
CA ARG A 386 18.45 8.08 13.70
C ARG A 386 19.27 7.39 12.62
N LEU A 387 19.18 7.89 11.39
CA LEU A 387 20.04 7.43 10.31
C LEU A 387 21.26 8.34 10.19
N VAL A 388 22.40 7.71 9.91
CA VAL A 388 23.67 8.38 9.68
C VAL A 388 24.20 7.96 8.30
N SER A 389 24.58 8.94 7.49
CA SER A 389 25.18 8.70 6.18
C SER A 389 26.60 8.14 6.31
N ASP A 390 27.16 7.67 5.20
CA ASP A 390 28.57 7.23 5.12
C ASP A 390 29.58 8.31 5.53
N ARG A 391 29.17 9.59 5.50
CA ARG A 391 30.00 10.73 5.93
C ARG A 391 29.90 11.01 7.44
N GLY A 392 29.10 10.24 8.18
CA GLY A 392 28.85 10.47 9.61
C GLY A 392 27.83 11.58 9.89
N GLU A 393 27.09 12.04 8.87
CA GLU A 393 26.07 13.09 9.03
C GLU A 393 24.71 12.47 9.31
N ILE A 394 23.99 13.00 10.31
CA ILE A 394 22.62 12.57 10.61
C ILE A 394 21.70 13.01 9.47
N LEU A 395 20.93 12.07 8.91
CA LEU A 395 19.98 12.38 7.85
C LEU A 395 18.81 13.20 8.40
N ASP A 396 18.46 14.30 7.72
CA ASP A 396 17.44 15.22 8.17
C ASP A 396 16.05 14.55 8.27
N GLY A 397 15.34 14.82 9.36
CA GLY A 397 14.06 14.19 9.65
C GLY A 397 14.11 12.69 9.95
N SER A 398 15.29 12.06 10.07
CA SER A 398 15.40 10.61 10.38
C SER A 398 15.20 10.25 11.84
N THR A 399 15.30 11.21 12.76
CA THR A 399 15.15 10.90 14.18
C THR A 399 13.73 10.45 14.49
N ARG A 400 13.58 9.30 15.16
CA ARG A 400 12.30 8.82 15.69
C ARG A 400 12.45 8.38 17.10
N GLN A 401 11.40 8.61 17.87
CA GLN A 401 11.30 7.97 19.17
C GLN A 401 10.66 6.61 19.01
N VAL A 402 11.28 5.60 19.61
CA VAL A 402 10.73 4.25 19.76
C VAL A 402 10.27 4.08 21.20
N ARG A 403 9.06 3.56 21.39
CA ARG A 403 8.47 3.33 22.71
C ARG A 403 7.88 1.94 22.83
N VAL A 404 8.19 1.29 23.95
CA VAL A 404 7.48 0.10 24.40
C VAL A 404 6.46 0.55 25.46
N PRO A 405 5.15 0.51 25.19
CA PRO A 405 4.15 0.91 26.17
C PRO A 405 4.33 0.15 27.48
N ALA A 406 4.40 0.88 28.60
CA ALA A 406 4.36 0.26 29.90
C ALA A 406 2.99 -0.40 30.11
N ASN A 407 2.94 -1.47 30.93
CA ASN A 407 1.70 -2.06 31.42
C ASN A 407 1.38 -1.47 32.81
N PRO A 408 0.79 -0.27 32.93
CA PRO A 408 0.44 0.26 34.23
C PRO A 408 -0.63 -0.65 34.87
N PRO A 409 -0.57 -0.88 36.18
CA PRO A 409 -1.61 -1.66 36.84
C PRO A 409 -2.97 -0.97 36.65
N ILE A 410 -3.99 -1.73 36.25
CA ILE A 410 -5.35 -1.27 35.98
C ILE A 410 -5.91 -0.39 37.12
N SER A 411 -5.46 -0.63 38.35
CA SER A 411 -5.79 0.19 39.53
C SER A 411 -5.51 1.69 39.33
N ARG A 412 -4.50 2.08 38.54
CA ARG A 412 -4.20 3.48 38.20
C ARG A 412 -5.27 4.12 37.32
N LEU A 413 -5.90 3.37 36.41
CA LEU A 413 -7.00 3.87 35.58
C LEU A 413 -8.25 4.19 36.42
N PHE A 414 -8.48 3.44 37.49
CA PHE A 414 -9.62 3.66 38.39
C PHE A 414 -9.47 4.89 39.30
N VAL A 415 -8.25 5.40 39.52
CA VAL A 415 -8.03 6.58 40.38
C VAL A 415 -8.82 7.78 39.86
N ILE A 416 -8.82 8.03 38.55
CA ILE A 416 -9.53 9.16 37.93
C ILE A 416 -11.05 9.00 38.09
N SER A 417 -11.57 7.78 38.00
CA SER A 417 -13.00 7.49 38.16
C SER A 417 -13.47 7.56 39.62
N VAL A 418 -12.59 7.32 40.59
CA VAL A 418 -12.92 7.36 42.02
C VAL A 418 -12.92 8.79 42.57
N VAL A 419 -12.16 9.71 41.99
CA VAL A 419 -12.09 11.12 42.45
C VAL A 419 -13.47 11.81 42.46
N PRO A 420 -14.29 11.77 41.40
CA PRO A 420 -15.64 12.34 41.42
C PRO A 420 -16.56 11.70 42.47
N LEU A 421 -16.42 10.39 42.72
CA LEU A 421 -17.20 9.66 43.73
C LEU A 421 -16.83 10.11 45.15
N LEU A 422 -15.54 10.30 45.42
CA LEU A 422 -15.06 10.82 46.69
C LEU A 422 -15.51 12.27 46.91
N VAL A 423 -15.40 13.13 45.88
CA VAL A 423 -15.90 14.52 45.94
C VAL A 423 -17.40 14.54 46.20
N GLY A 424 -18.18 13.70 45.51
CA GLY A 424 -19.62 13.54 45.72
C GLY A 424 -19.96 13.08 47.13
N ALA A 425 -19.25 12.06 47.65
CA ALA A 425 -19.43 11.57 49.02
C ALA A 425 -19.10 12.63 50.08
N ILE A 426 -18.02 13.40 49.88
CA ILE A 426 -17.64 14.53 50.76
C ILE A 426 -18.72 15.64 50.71
N ALA A 427 -19.24 15.97 49.52
CA ALA A 427 -20.30 16.96 49.37
C ALA A 427 -21.59 16.53 50.09
N ILE A 428 -22.00 15.27 49.93
CA ILE A 428 -23.19 14.69 50.60
C ILE A 428 -23.02 14.69 52.12
N THR A 429 -21.88 14.21 52.62
CA THR A 429 -21.61 14.19 54.07
C THR A 429 -21.52 15.58 54.68
N ARG A 430 -20.91 16.56 53.99
CA ARG A 430 -20.92 17.97 54.41
C ARG A 430 -22.33 18.56 54.43
N ARG A 431 -23.16 18.24 53.43
CA ARG A 431 -24.57 18.67 53.38
C ARG A 431 -25.38 18.08 54.55
N GLN A 432 -25.26 16.78 54.82
CA GLN A 432 -25.97 16.12 55.91
C GLN A 432 -25.56 16.66 57.29
N ARG A 433 -24.28 17.00 57.49
CA ARG A 433 -23.82 17.61 58.75
C ARG A 433 -24.38 19.02 58.98
N ARG A 434 -24.56 19.82 57.93
CA ARG A 434 -25.23 21.13 58.03
C ARG A 434 -26.72 21.02 58.36
N VAL A 435 -27.41 20.01 57.82
CA VAL A 435 -28.85 19.80 58.08
C VAL A 435 -29.13 19.29 59.51
N LYS A 436 -28.21 18.55 60.13
CA LYS A 436 -28.36 18.09 61.53
C LYS A 436 -28.11 19.18 62.59
N LEU A 437 -27.59 20.35 62.21
CA LEU A 437 -27.31 21.48 63.12
C LEU A 437 -28.48 22.45 63.27
N SER A 438 -29.63 22.19 62.64
CA SER A 438 -30.87 22.94 62.83
C SER A 438 -31.90 22.10 63.57
N ARG A 439 -31.75 21.94 64.89
CA ARG A 439 -32.88 21.62 65.78
C ARG A 439 -33.08 22.83 66.69
N PRO A 440 -34.20 23.56 66.60
CA PRO A 440 -34.50 24.64 67.52
C PRO A 440 -34.85 24.05 68.89
N ASP A 441 -34.33 24.68 69.95
CA ASP A 441 -34.80 24.45 71.31
C ASP A 441 -36.28 24.81 71.41
N ALA A 442 -37.09 23.84 71.82
CA ALA A 442 -38.46 24.06 72.30
C ALA A 442 -38.80 22.97 73.32
N GLY A 443 -38.96 23.38 74.58
CA GLY A 443 -39.49 22.58 75.69
C GLY A 443 -38.52 22.43 76.85
#